data_AF-A0A6C9QIR0-F1
#
_entry.id   AF-A0A6C9QIR0-F1
#
_cell.length_a   1.000
_cell.length_b   1.000
_cell.length_c   1.000
_cell.angle_alpha   90.00
_cell.angle_beta   90.00
_cell.angle_gamma   90.00
#
_symmetry.space_group_name_H-M   'P 1'
#
loop_
_entity.id
_entity.type
_entity.pdbx_description
1 polymer ?
#
loop_
_entity_poly.entity_id
_entity_poly.type
_entity_poly.pdbx_seq_one_letter_code
_entity_poly.pdbx_strand_id
1 'polypeptide(L)'
;LETGQGSALSAGANFGADQVTMEARNYGLARHYDPFIVNTVVGFIGPEYLYNDRQIIRAGLEDHFMGKLSGISMGCDCCYTNHADADQNLNENLMILLATAGCNYIMGMPLGDDIMLNYQTTAFHDTATVRQLLNLRPSPEFERWLESMGIMANGRLTKRAGDPSLFF
;
A
#
# COMPACT_ATOMS: atom_id res chain seq x y z
N LEU A 1 5.38 7.12 -8.61
CA LEU A 1 4.65 6.51 -9.75
C LEU A 1 3.69 5.50 -9.18
N GLU A 2 2.52 5.33 -9.79
CA GLU A 2 1.58 4.27 -9.42
C GLU A 2 1.44 3.27 -10.56
N THR A 3 1.32 2.01 -10.19
CA THR A 3 1.27 0.86 -11.10
C THR A 3 0.18 -0.11 -10.64
N GLY A 4 0.00 -1.24 -11.32
CA GLY A 4 -0.98 -2.23 -10.92
C GLY A 4 -1.23 -3.27 -12.01
N GLN A 5 -1.28 -4.53 -11.60
CA GLN A 5 -1.65 -5.63 -12.48
C GLN A 5 -3.03 -5.39 -13.12
N GLY A 6 -3.14 -5.68 -14.42
CA GLY A 6 -4.37 -5.51 -15.21
C GLY A 6 -4.42 -4.23 -16.04
N SER A 7 -3.66 -3.18 -15.68
CA SER A 7 -3.65 -1.89 -16.39
C SER A 7 -3.36 -2.01 -17.90
N ALA A 8 -2.32 -2.76 -18.27
CA ALA A 8 -1.97 -2.97 -19.67
C ALA A 8 -3.02 -3.81 -20.44
N LEU A 9 -3.67 -4.76 -19.77
CA LEU A 9 -4.75 -5.56 -20.36
C LEU A 9 -5.99 -4.69 -20.61
N SER A 10 -6.36 -3.87 -19.63
CA SER A 10 -7.44 -2.88 -19.74
C SER A 10 -7.25 -1.93 -20.94
N ALA A 11 -6.00 -1.50 -21.17
CA ALA A 11 -5.64 -0.64 -22.29
C ALA A 11 -5.54 -1.37 -23.66
N GLY A 12 -5.75 -2.69 -23.72
CA GLY A 12 -5.51 -3.48 -24.94
C GLY A 12 -4.04 -3.46 -25.38
N ALA A 13 -3.11 -3.24 -24.44
CA ALA A 13 -1.69 -2.99 -24.68
C ALA A 13 -0.76 -4.00 -23.99
N ASN A 14 -1.28 -5.15 -23.57
CA ASN A 14 -0.47 -6.25 -23.02
C ASN A 14 0.18 -7.12 -24.10
N PHE A 15 -0.26 -7.01 -25.36
CA PHE A 15 0.28 -7.75 -26.52
C PHE A 15 0.40 -9.27 -26.30
N GLY A 16 -0.56 -9.86 -25.57
CA GLY A 16 -0.62 -11.29 -25.27
C GLY A 16 0.20 -11.75 -24.06
N ALA A 17 0.93 -10.86 -23.39
CA ALA A 17 1.61 -11.17 -22.14
C ALA A 17 0.64 -11.17 -20.94
N ASP A 18 1.00 -11.92 -19.90
CA ASP A 18 0.29 -11.93 -18.63
C ASP A 18 0.51 -10.63 -17.83
N GLN A 19 -0.39 -10.36 -16.88
CA GLN A 19 -0.38 -9.11 -16.12
C GLN A 19 0.82 -8.96 -15.18
N VAL A 20 1.42 -10.06 -14.69
CA VAL A 20 2.59 -10.02 -13.80
C VAL A 20 3.83 -9.60 -14.59
N THR A 21 4.02 -10.17 -15.78
CA THR A 21 5.08 -9.76 -16.71
C THR A 21 4.93 -8.28 -17.09
N MET A 22 3.71 -7.84 -17.37
CA MET A 22 3.45 -6.43 -17.71
C MET A 22 3.72 -5.48 -16.53
N GLU A 23 3.38 -5.90 -15.31
CA GLU A 23 3.63 -5.12 -14.11
C GLU A 23 5.13 -5.01 -13.79
N ALA A 24 5.90 -6.09 -13.96
CA ALA A 24 7.36 -6.04 -13.83
C ALA A 24 8.01 -5.03 -14.80
N ARG A 25 7.46 -4.86 -16.02
CA ARG A 25 7.93 -3.85 -16.98
C ARG A 25 7.70 -2.43 -16.48
N ASN A 26 6.63 -2.17 -15.73
CA ASN A 26 6.40 -0.87 -15.10
C ASN A 26 7.54 -0.52 -14.13
N TYR A 27 8.06 -1.50 -13.38
CA TYR A 27 9.17 -1.29 -12.46
C TYR A 27 10.50 -1.04 -13.18
N GLY A 28 10.75 -1.76 -14.29
CA GLY A 28 11.89 -1.47 -15.16
C GLY A 28 11.87 -0.05 -15.73
N LEU A 29 10.68 0.44 -16.12
CA LEU A 29 10.49 1.82 -16.55
C LEU A 29 10.70 2.80 -15.39
N ALA A 30 10.08 2.55 -14.23
CA ALA A 30 10.19 3.39 -13.06
C ALA A 30 11.64 3.55 -12.62
N ARG A 31 12.42 2.46 -12.62
CA ARG A 31 13.83 2.45 -12.22
C ARG A 31 14.70 3.44 -12.99
N HIS A 32 14.37 3.70 -14.27
CA HIS A 32 15.09 4.66 -15.09
C HIS A 32 15.06 6.09 -14.52
N TYR A 33 13.96 6.47 -13.89
CA TYR A 33 13.72 7.83 -13.39
C TYR A 33 14.14 8.05 -11.94
N ASP A 34 14.65 7.01 -11.27
CA ASP A 34 15.05 7.04 -9.86
C ASP A 34 14.01 7.72 -8.93
N PRO A 35 12.74 7.28 -8.96
CA PRO A 35 11.67 7.94 -8.22
C PRO A 35 11.83 7.76 -6.71
N PHE A 36 11.41 8.76 -5.94
CA PHE A 36 11.38 8.67 -4.48
C PHE A 36 10.50 7.50 -3.97
N ILE A 37 9.33 7.32 -4.59
CA ILE A 37 8.36 6.28 -4.25
C ILE A 37 7.62 5.74 -5.49
N VAL A 38 7.35 4.44 -5.45
CA VAL A 38 6.49 3.71 -6.37
C VAL A 38 5.60 2.77 -5.57
N ASN A 39 4.31 2.70 -5.87
CA ASN A 39 3.43 1.66 -5.33
C ASN A 39 2.63 1.01 -6.44
N THR A 40 2.37 -0.28 -6.26
CA THR A 40 1.21 -0.92 -6.91
C THR A 40 -0.05 -0.46 -6.18
N VAL A 41 -1.16 -0.34 -6.91
CA VAL A 41 -2.50 -0.15 -6.38
C VAL A 41 -3.26 -1.47 -6.51
N VAL A 42 -2.97 -2.41 -5.61
CA VAL A 42 -3.40 -3.80 -5.77
C VAL A 42 -4.88 -3.93 -5.44
N GLY A 43 -5.68 -4.48 -6.36
CA GLY A 43 -7.13 -4.64 -6.17
C GLY A 43 -7.97 -3.41 -6.54
N PHE A 44 -7.36 -2.34 -7.09
CA PHE A 44 -8.06 -1.09 -7.40
C PHE A 44 -9.03 -1.16 -8.59
N ILE A 45 -8.73 -1.99 -9.59
CA ILE A 45 -9.52 -1.97 -10.83
C ILE A 45 -10.82 -2.78 -10.67
N GLY A 46 -10.72 -4.06 -10.31
CA GLY A 46 -11.89 -4.91 -10.21
C GLY A 46 -11.60 -6.42 -10.30
N PRO A 47 -12.64 -7.24 -10.08
CA PRO A 47 -12.57 -8.70 -10.04
C PRO A 47 -12.18 -9.36 -11.37
N GLU A 48 -12.30 -8.64 -12.48
CA GLU A 48 -11.92 -9.11 -13.81
C GLU A 48 -10.40 -9.27 -13.98
N TYR A 49 -9.60 -8.62 -13.11
CA TYR A 49 -8.13 -8.75 -13.08
C TYR A 49 -7.64 -9.51 -11.84
N LEU A 50 -8.26 -9.24 -10.68
CA LEU A 50 -7.96 -9.89 -9.40
C LEU A 50 -9.27 -10.11 -8.64
N TYR A 51 -9.79 -11.34 -8.68
CA TYR A 51 -11.16 -11.66 -8.29
C TYR A 51 -11.45 -11.58 -6.79
N ASN A 52 -10.52 -12.08 -5.95
CA ASN A 52 -10.77 -12.26 -4.51
C ASN A 52 -9.51 -12.10 -3.65
N ASP A 53 -9.70 -12.23 -2.34
CA ASP A 53 -8.66 -12.14 -1.31
C ASP A 53 -7.36 -12.86 -1.67
N ARG A 54 -7.48 -14.11 -2.12
CA ARG A 54 -6.33 -14.96 -2.44
C ARG A 54 -5.50 -14.35 -3.58
N GLN A 55 -6.17 -13.84 -4.60
CA GLN A 55 -5.52 -13.26 -5.77
C GLN A 55 -4.90 -11.91 -5.45
N ILE A 56 -5.62 -11.06 -4.70
CA ILE A 56 -5.13 -9.73 -4.29
C ILE A 56 -3.92 -9.84 -3.37
N ILE A 57 -3.95 -10.71 -2.35
CA ILE A 57 -2.77 -10.94 -1.49
C ILE A 57 -1.58 -11.43 -2.32
N ARG A 58 -1.83 -12.38 -3.21
CA ARG A 58 -0.77 -12.95 -4.04
C ARG A 58 -0.12 -11.89 -4.93
N ALA A 59 -0.93 -11.10 -5.62
CA ALA A 59 -0.47 -10.03 -6.49
C ALA A 59 0.31 -8.97 -5.71
N GLY A 60 -0.17 -8.54 -4.53
CA GLY A 60 0.54 -7.55 -3.72
C GLY A 60 1.94 -8.02 -3.29
N LEU A 61 2.07 -9.30 -2.93
CA LEU A 61 3.38 -9.90 -2.59
C LEU A 61 4.29 -10.03 -3.82
N GLU A 62 3.74 -10.39 -4.98
CA GLU A 62 4.49 -10.45 -6.25
C GLU A 62 5.01 -9.07 -6.66
N ASP A 63 4.12 -8.07 -6.66
CA ASP A 63 4.40 -6.70 -7.05
C ASP A 63 5.48 -6.08 -6.17
N HIS A 64 5.34 -6.21 -4.84
CA HIS A 64 6.35 -5.74 -3.91
C HIS A 64 7.70 -6.42 -4.14
N PHE A 65 7.73 -7.76 -4.28
CA PHE A 65 8.97 -8.49 -4.54
C PHE A 65 9.65 -8.04 -5.84
N MET A 66 8.90 -7.95 -6.93
CA MET A 66 9.41 -7.54 -8.24
C MET A 66 9.90 -6.09 -8.24
N GLY A 67 9.20 -5.18 -7.56
CA GLY A 67 9.65 -3.80 -7.39
C GLY A 67 10.95 -3.71 -6.60
N LYS A 68 11.06 -4.43 -5.46
CA LYS A 68 12.32 -4.49 -4.69
C LYS A 68 13.47 -5.10 -5.49
N LEU A 69 13.22 -6.19 -6.22
CA LEU A 69 14.21 -6.83 -7.09
C LEU A 69 14.69 -5.88 -8.20
N SER A 70 13.80 -5.03 -8.71
CA SER A 70 14.11 -4.01 -9.71
C SER A 70 14.89 -2.81 -9.16
N GLY A 71 15.09 -2.75 -7.84
CA GLY A 71 15.87 -1.69 -7.17
C GLY A 71 15.14 -0.36 -7.05
N ILE A 72 13.80 -0.37 -6.91
CA ILE A 72 12.98 0.82 -6.67
C ILE A 72 12.42 0.85 -5.24
N SER A 73 12.07 2.06 -4.77
CA SER A 73 11.40 2.29 -3.49
C SER A 73 9.93 1.84 -3.56
N MET A 74 9.70 0.55 -3.34
CA MET A 74 8.41 -0.10 -3.58
C MET A 74 7.52 -0.14 -2.33
N GLY A 75 6.39 0.56 -2.42
CA GLY A 75 5.24 0.46 -1.52
C GLY A 75 4.08 -0.32 -2.14
N CYS A 76 2.95 -0.34 -1.46
CA CYS A 76 1.72 -0.96 -1.94
C CYS A 76 0.52 -0.25 -1.33
N ASP A 77 -0.39 0.24 -2.15
CA ASP A 77 -1.74 0.54 -1.68
C ASP A 77 -2.48 -0.80 -1.55
N CYS A 78 -2.72 -1.24 -0.31
CA CYS A 78 -3.43 -2.48 -0.01
C CYS A 78 -4.92 -2.18 -0.06
N CYS A 79 -5.59 -2.59 -1.13
CA CYS A 79 -6.95 -2.16 -1.36
C CYS A 79 -7.81 -3.21 -2.07
N TYR A 80 -9.11 -2.92 -2.13
CA TYR A 80 -10.08 -3.67 -2.92
C TYR A 80 -11.26 -2.76 -3.30
N THR A 81 -12.04 -3.19 -4.29
CA THR A 81 -13.30 -2.53 -4.66
C THR A 81 -14.50 -3.34 -4.21
N ASN A 82 -15.62 -2.67 -3.97
CA ASN A 82 -16.86 -3.30 -3.46
C ASN A 82 -17.50 -4.38 -4.36
N HIS A 83 -17.03 -4.52 -5.60
CA HIS A 83 -17.52 -5.53 -6.54
C HIS A 83 -16.55 -6.71 -6.71
N ALA A 84 -15.39 -6.68 -6.05
CA ALA A 84 -14.54 -7.86 -5.85
C ALA A 84 -15.04 -8.71 -4.69
N ASP A 85 -14.69 -10.00 -4.68
CA ASP A 85 -14.97 -10.94 -3.59
C ASP A 85 -13.90 -10.76 -2.50
N ALA A 86 -13.98 -9.61 -1.82
CA ALA A 86 -13.00 -9.12 -0.85
C ALA A 86 -13.66 -8.23 0.22
N ASP A 87 -13.03 -8.14 1.39
CA ASP A 87 -13.46 -7.27 2.49
C ASP A 87 -12.28 -6.59 3.20
N GLN A 88 -12.52 -5.75 4.20
CA GLN A 88 -11.45 -5.01 4.88
C GLN A 88 -10.42 -5.92 5.58
N ASN A 89 -10.79 -7.15 5.98
CA ASN A 89 -9.83 -8.08 6.57
C ASN A 89 -8.75 -8.48 5.55
N LEU A 90 -9.06 -8.43 4.25
CA LEU A 90 -8.06 -8.58 3.19
C LEU A 90 -6.93 -7.56 3.33
N ASN A 91 -7.29 -6.28 3.44
CA ASN A 91 -6.33 -5.18 3.55
C ASN A 91 -5.47 -5.35 4.79
N GLU A 92 -6.10 -5.70 5.93
CA GLU A 92 -5.42 -5.92 7.20
C GLU A 92 -4.47 -7.14 7.16
N ASN A 93 -4.86 -8.22 6.47
CA ASN A 93 -3.99 -9.37 6.25
C ASN A 93 -2.79 -8.99 5.36
N LEU A 94 -3.06 -8.35 4.23
CA LEU A 94 -2.04 -8.03 3.23
C LEU A 94 -1.01 -7.03 3.76
N MET A 95 -1.45 -5.97 4.44
CA MET A 95 -0.54 -4.94 4.95
C MET A 95 0.46 -5.51 5.97
N ILE A 96 0.04 -6.48 6.80
CA ILE A 96 0.93 -7.13 7.77
C ILE A 96 1.96 -7.99 7.03
N LEU A 97 1.52 -8.80 6.06
CA LEU A 97 2.42 -9.62 5.25
C LEU A 97 3.46 -8.74 4.52
N LEU A 98 3.01 -7.66 3.89
CA LEU A 98 3.89 -6.71 3.19
C LEU A 98 4.83 -5.96 4.14
N ALA A 99 4.36 -5.56 5.31
CA ALA A 99 5.23 -4.93 6.31
C ALA A 99 6.34 -5.88 6.77
N THR A 100 6.04 -7.17 6.96
CA THR A 100 7.07 -8.18 7.28
C THR A 100 8.04 -8.42 6.12
N ALA A 101 7.60 -8.22 4.89
CA ALA A 101 8.46 -8.21 3.69
C ALA A 101 9.28 -6.91 3.54
N GLY A 102 9.08 -5.93 4.43
CA GLY A 102 9.77 -4.64 4.40
C GLY A 102 9.20 -3.65 3.38
N CYS A 103 7.90 -3.72 3.08
CA CYS A 103 7.20 -2.74 2.23
C CYS A 103 7.48 -1.31 2.68
N ASN A 104 7.82 -0.42 1.74
CA ASN A 104 8.31 0.92 2.08
C ASN A 104 7.22 1.83 2.64
N TYR A 105 5.98 1.69 2.15
CA TYR A 105 4.81 2.44 2.62
C TYR A 105 3.51 1.79 2.15
N ILE A 106 2.43 2.16 2.84
CA ILE A 106 1.03 1.89 2.49
C ILE A 106 0.25 3.21 2.54
N MET A 107 -1.00 3.22 2.10
CA MET A 107 -1.87 4.40 2.15
C MET A 107 -2.56 4.54 3.52
N GLY A 108 -3.26 5.65 3.73
CA GLY A 108 -3.99 5.91 4.96
C GLY A 108 -5.16 6.84 4.72
N MET A 109 -6.36 6.38 5.03
CA MET A 109 -7.59 7.18 4.99
C MET A 109 -8.41 7.02 6.28
N PRO A 110 -9.41 7.89 6.56
CA PRO A 110 -10.35 7.66 7.65
C PRO A 110 -11.08 6.32 7.47
N LEU A 111 -10.71 5.33 8.28
CA LEU A 111 -11.19 3.94 8.19
C LEU A 111 -10.98 3.27 6.82
N GLY A 112 -10.08 3.81 5.98
CA GLY A 112 -9.81 3.26 4.65
C GLY A 112 -10.86 3.61 3.58
N ASP A 113 -11.89 4.39 3.91
CA ASP A 113 -12.98 4.73 2.99
C ASP A 113 -12.60 5.93 2.09
N ASP A 114 -12.43 5.67 0.79
CA ASP A 114 -12.27 6.72 -0.19
C ASP A 114 -13.62 7.10 -0.81
N ILE A 115 -14.19 8.18 -0.28
CA ILE A 115 -15.50 8.72 -0.68
C ILE A 115 -15.57 9.24 -2.13
N MET A 116 -14.44 9.35 -2.82
CA MET A 116 -14.37 9.88 -4.18
C MET A 116 -13.99 8.79 -5.19
N LEU A 117 -13.02 7.93 -4.84
CA LEU A 117 -12.56 6.84 -5.69
C LEU A 117 -13.41 5.57 -5.56
N ASN A 118 -14.30 5.48 -4.57
CA ASN A 118 -15.26 4.38 -4.38
C ASN A 118 -14.60 2.99 -4.20
N TYR A 119 -13.49 2.94 -3.47
CA TYR A 119 -12.77 1.74 -3.09
C TYR A 119 -12.33 1.84 -1.63
N GLN A 120 -11.82 0.74 -1.07
CA GLN A 120 -11.36 0.68 0.31
C GLN A 120 -9.87 0.37 0.37
N THR A 121 -9.12 1.24 1.05
CA THR A 121 -7.69 1.13 1.34
C THR A 121 -7.45 0.89 2.84
N THR A 122 -6.22 1.03 3.30
CA THR A 122 -5.83 0.98 4.71
C THR A 122 -6.17 2.26 5.48
N ALA A 123 -6.48 2.11 6.75
CA ALA A 123 -6.80 3.21 7.64
C ALA A 123 -5.55 3.91 8.20
N PHE A 124 -5.72 5.12 8.77
CA PHE A 124 -4.67 5.71 9.61
C PHE A 124 -4.28 4.80 10.81
N HIS A 125 -5.26 4.08 11.35
CA HIS A 125 -5.10 3.13 12.45
C HIS A 125 -4.13 2.01 12.06
N ASP A 126 -4.22 1.53 10.83
CA ASP A 126 -3.45 0.41 10.33
C ASP A 126 -1.95 0.68 10.34
N THR A 127 -1.55 1.88 9.93
CA THR A 127 -0.14 2.29 10.00
C THR A 127 0.38 2.30 11.45
N ALA A 128 -0.42 2.79 12.39
CA ALA A 128 -0.04 2.78 13.81
C ALA A 128 0.02 1.35 14.37
N THR A 129 -0.94 0.50 13.99
CA THR A 129 -1.00 -0.91 14.35
C THR A 129 0.24 -1.65 13.86
N VAL A 130 0.57 -1.56 12.57
CA VAL A 130 1.74 -2.22 11.96
C VAL A 130 3.03 -1.80 12.66
N ARG A 131 3.23 -0.49 12.87
CA ARG A 131 4.42 0.02 13.56
C ARG A 131 4.57 -0.52 14.97
N GLN A 132 3.50 -0.48 15.76
CA GLN A 132 3.55 -0.96 17.14
C GLN A 132 3.63 -2.49 17.25
N LEU A 133 3.04 -3.21 16.29
CA LEU A 133 3.04 -4.67 16.22
C LEU A 133 4.44 -5.20 15.88
N LEU A 134 5.09 -4.59 14.89
CA LEU A 134 6.38 -5.04 14.35
C LEU A 134 7.58 -4.25 14.90
N ASN A 135 7.36 -3.34 15.85
CA ASN A 135 8.37 -2.42 16.38
C ASN A 135 9.10 -1.62 15.27
N LEU A 136 8.36 -1.20 14.26
CA LEU A 136 8.86 -0.35 13.17
C LEU A 136 8.65 1.12 13.51
N ARG A 137 9.48 1.98 12.94
CA ARG A 137 9.44 3.43 13.14
C ARG A 137 9.01 4.16 11.86
N PRO A 138 8.41 5.36 11.96
CA PRO A 138 8.29 6.27 10.82
C PRO A 138 9.68 6.66 10.28
N SER A 139 9.71 7.38 9.15
CA SER A 139 10.95 8.03 8.69
C SER A 139 11.55 8.88 9.82
N PRO A 140 12.88 8.88 10.04
CA PRO A 140 13.49 9.48 11.23
C PRO A 140 13.19 10.98 11.40
N GLU A 141 13.06 11.72 10.31
CA GLU A 141 12.68 13.13 10.31
C GLU A 141 11.25 13.31 10.81
N PHE A 142 10.33 12.46 10.35
CA PHE A 142 8.93 12.52 10.73
C PHE A 142 8.71 12.00 12.16
N GLU A 143 9.44 10.98 12.58
CA GLU A 143 9.39 10.49 13.97
C GLU A 143 9.78 11.59 14.97
N ARG A 144 10.90 12.28 14.74
CA ARG A 144 11.32 13.42 15.58
C ARG A 144 10.27 14.51 15.65
N TRP A 145 9.60 14.79 14.53
CA TRP A 145 8.50 15.75 14.50
C TRP A 145 7.31 15.26 15.34
N LEU A 146 6.88 14.00 15.17
CA LEU A 146 5.80 13.39 15.96
C LEU A 146 6.09 13.40 17.46
N GLU A 147 7.34 13.17 17.86
CA GLU A 147 7.79 13.27 19.24
C GLU A 147 7.70 14.71 19.76
N SER A 148 8.16 15.69 18.97
CA SER A 148 8.08 17.11 19.33
C SER A 148 6.63 17.61 19.48
N MET A 149 5.70 17.02 18.72
CA MET A 149 4.27 17.32 18.78
C MET A 149 3.55 16.57 19.93
N GLY A 150 4.24 15.69 20.64
CA GLY A 150 3.65 14.85 21.68
C GLY A 150 2.67 13.79 21.15
N ILE A 151 2.73 13.46 19.85
CA ILE A 151 1.88 12.47 19.19
C ILE A 151 2.47 11.08 19.33
N MET A 152 3.80 10.96 19.28
CA MET A 152 4.51 9.68 19.42
C MET A 152 5.51 9.75 20.57
N ALA A 153 5.72 8.62 21.25
CA ALA A 153 6.81 8.42 22.19
C ALA A 153 7.29 6.97 22.09
N ASN A 154 8.59 6.77 21.90
CA ASN A 154 9.19 5.43 21.78
C ASN A 154 8.52 4.57 20.70
N GLY A 155 8.20 5.15 19.53
CA GLY A 155 7.52 4.47 18.42
C GLY A 155 6.04 4.15 18.65
N ARG A 156 5.44 4.60 19.76
CA ARG A 156 4.03 4.35 20.10
C ARG A 156 3.23 5.64 20.14
N LEU A 157 1.95 5.56 19.80
CA LEU A 157 1.03 6.68 19.95
C LEU A 157 0.87 7.04 21.44
N THR A 158 0.89 8.33 21.76
CA THR A 158 0.62 8.81 23.12
C THR A 158 -0.89 8.81 23.41
N LYS A 159 -1.28 9.08 24.67
CA LYS A 159 -2.70 9.21 25.06
C LYS A 159 -3.43 10.36 24.36
N ARG A 160 -2.72 11.32 23.77
CA ARG A 160 -3.31 12.47 23.07
C ARG A 160 -3.37 12.27 21.56
N ALA A 161 -2.76 11.20 21.04
CA ALA A 161 -2.72 10.92 19.61
C ALA A 161 -4.04 10.33 19.11
N GLY A 162 -4.32 10.53 17.83
CA GLY A 162 -5.60 10.12 17.21
C GLY A 162 -6.73 11.14 17.38
N ASP A 163 -6.47 12.25 18.09
CA ASP A 163 -7.40 13.37 18.23
C ASP A 163 -6.95 14.55 17.35
N PRO A 164 -7.66 14.86 16.25
CA PRO A 164 -7.29 15.96 15.37
C PRO A 164 -7.45 17.34 16.02
N SER A 165 -8.17 17.46 17.15
CA SER A 165 -8.27 18.73 17.87
C SER A 165 -6.96 19.15 18.56
N LEU A 166 -5.98 18.23 18.67
CA LEU A 166 -4.65 18.49 19.22
C LEU A 166 -3.91 19.63 18.52
N PHE A 167 -4.25 19.93 17.27
CA PHE A 167 -3.59 20.93 16.44
C PHE A 167 -4.17 22.35 16.59
N PHE A 168 -5.13 22.55 17.50
CA PHE A 168 -5.75 23.85 17.81
C PHE A 168 -5.57 24.20 19.28
#